data_AF-A0A928FGA3-F1
#
_entry.id   AF-A0A928FGA3-F1
#
_cell.length_a   1.000
_cell.length_b   1.000
_cell.length_c   1.000
_cell.angle_alpha   90.00
_cell.angle_beta   90.00
_cell.angle_gamma   90.00
#
_symmetry.space_group_name_H-M   'P 1'
#
loop_
_entity.id
_entity.type
_entity.pdbx_description
1 polymer ?
#
loop_
_entity_poly.entity_id
_entity_poly.type
_entity_poly.pdbx_seq_one_letter_code
_entity_poly.pdbx_strand_id
1 'polypeptide(L)'
;MKLTSQMIKDKAKELGIDCIAIGNIERFKDAPKLMSPITYFPNAKSVIAVAMRIPRGTYRGIEEGSHWHNYTFYSYNKLNTLFRPRLSYELACFIEDHGWEAVPHFPANPEGNGTRKAPLRDGIPPDVVCSVRLIAAGCGLGEIGFSKVFLTKKFGPRVRLGLIFTDCELEPDPILNTGDICIHCGACVRACPGNAIPPVKDEKKRLTVSYGEKDVWYGDVRMGRCTLSHHGMNNECSPFLKKDFPNMAFDVRNSEMTEEEAYELCYTLAKGKWSRKPENSSIMEYYDYIINHTGYFAICGARGCIRACMDALEKADRIENKFHNQFYHKKSWSLSNKPESVSEGVNPYREEYLDKKYPGIRKNEYKITEK
;
A
#
# COMPACT_ATOMS: atom_id res chain seq x y z
N MET A 1 -37.93 12.89 3.51
CA MET A 1 -37.18 13.42 4.67
C MET A 1 -35.83 13.88 4.14
N LYS A 2 -35.28 15.04 4.56
CA LYS A 2 -33.96 15.48 4.08
C LYS A 2 -32.88 14.54 4.64
N LEU A 3 -32.05 13.95 3.78
CA LEU A 3 -30.88 13.16 4.20
C LEU A 3 -29.87 14.08 4.88
N THR A 4 -29.35 13.69 6.04
CA THR A 4 -28.41 14.50 6.83
C THR A 4 -27.08 13.80 7.03
N SER A 5 -26.03 14.56 7.33
CA SER A 5 -24.71 14.01 7.70
C SER A 5 -24.79 13.01 8.84
N GLN A 6 -25.67 13.25 9.83
CA GLN A 6 -25.83 12.36 10.96
C GLN A 6 -26.45 11.02 10.55
N MET A 7 -27.48 11.03 9.70
CA MET A 7 -28.10 9.80 9.18
C MET A 7 -27.09 8.93 8.42
N ILE A 8 -26.21 9.54 7.62
CA ILE A 8 -25.14 8.83 6.90
C ILE A 8 -24.14 8.21 7.88
N LYS A 9 -23.71 8.96 8.91
CA LYS A 9 -22.78 8.47 9.94
C LYS A 9 -23.38 7.32 10.75
N ASP A 10 -24.66 7.44 11.11
CA ASP A 10 -25.40 6.39 11.83
C ASP A 10 -25.54 5.13 10.97
N LYS A 11 -25.89 5.28 9.69
CA LYS A 11 -25.94 4.14 8.77
C LYS A 11 -24.58 3.49 8.59
N ALA A 12 -23.52 4.28 8.41
CA ALA A 12 -22.17 3.76 8.29
C ALA A 12 -21.77 2.92 9.52
N LYS A 13 -22.12 3.39 10.73
CA LYS A 13 -21.91 2.66 11.97
C LYS A 13 -22.71 1.35 12.01
N GLU A 14 -23.97 1.36 11.59
CA GLU A 14 -24.82 0.16 11.49
C GLU A 14 -24.22 -0.89 10.54
N LEU A 15 -23.70 -0.44 9.38
CA LEU A 15 -23.04 -1.30 8.39
C LEU A 15 -21.67 -1.84 8.86
N GLY A 16 -21.13 -1.33 9.98
CA GLY A 16 -19.83 -1.74 10.49
C GLY A 16 -18.63 -1.00 9.86
N ILE A 17 -18.85 0.17 9.27
CA ILE A 17 -17.77 1.05 8.82
C ILE A 17 -17.05 1.64 10.03
N ASP A 18 -15.72 1.50 10.08
CA ASP A 18 -14.93 1.79 11.28
C ASP A 18 -14.72 3.30 11.53
N CYS A 19 -14.54 4.08 10.46
CA CYS A 19 -14.41 5.54 10.50
C CYS A 19 -15.11 6.16 9.29
N ILE A 20 -15.71 7.32 9.49
CA ILE A 20 -16.36 8.09 8.43
C ILE A 20 -16.19 9.59 8.71
N ALA A 21 -16.00 10.37 7.65
CA ALA A 21 -16.04 11.83 7.71
C ALA A 21 -16.49 12.39 6.36
N ILE A 22 -17.03 13.61 6.38
CA ILE A 22 -17.65 14.25 5.23
C ILE A 22 -16.92 15.56 4.92
N GLY A 23 -16.59 15.80 3.65
CA GLY A 23 -16.08 17.08 3.17
C GLY A 23 -17.04 17.69 2.16
N ASN A 24 -17.15 19.03 2.17
CA ASN A 24 -17.83 19.79 1.13
C ASN A 24 -16.93 19.95 -0.10
N ILE A 25 -17.53 20.14 -1.29
CA ILE A 25 -16.79 20.12 -2.54
C ILE A 25 -15.80 21.29 -2.69
N GLU A 26 -16.07 22.43 -2.05
CA GLU A 26 -15.27 23.65 -2.14
C GLU A 26 -13.84 23.47 -1.61
N ARG A 27 -13.63 22.52 -0.70
CA ARG A 27 -12.28 22.15 -0.19
C ARG A 27 -11.37 21.60 -1.29
N PHE A 28 -11.94 21.17 -2.42
CA PHE A 28 -11.22 20.57 -3.55
C PHE A 28 -11.23 21.46 -4.80
N LYS A 29 -11.62 22.74 -4.68
CA LYS A 29 -11.69 23.68 -5.81
C LYS A 29 -10.33 23.87 -6.52
N ASP A 30 -9.24 23.84 -5.76
CA ASP A 30 -7.87 24.03 -6.25
C ASP A 30 -7.15 22.69 -6.52
N ALA A 31 -7.86 21.56 -6.37
CA ALA A 31 -7.28 20.25 -6.66
C ALA A 31 -6.92 20.15 -8.14
N PRO A 32 -5.78 19.52 -8.49
CA PRO A 32 -5.44 19.26 -9.89
C PRO A 32 -6.61 18.58 -10.60
N LYS A 33 -6.88 18.97 -11.85
CA LYS A 33 -8.06 18.53 -12.61
C LYS A 33 -8.27 17.01 -12.53
N LEU A 34 -7.25 16.21 -12.79
CA LEU A 34 -7.31 14.73 -12.74
C LEU A 34 -7.35 14.13 -11.33
N MET A 35 -7.20 14.93 -10.28
CA MET A 35 -7.29 14.49 -8.89
C MET A 35 -8.54 15.02 -8.19
N SER A 36 -9.33 15.87 -8.86
CA SER A 36 -10.49 16.53 -8.26
C SER A 36 -11.74 15.65 -8.29
N PRO A 37 -12.55 15.59 -7.20
CA PRO A 37 -13.81 14.84 -7.17
C PRO A 37 -14.79 15.23 -8.29
N ILE A 38 -14.84 16.50 -8.70
CA ILE A 38 -15.73 16.97 -9.79
C ILE A 38 -15.38 16.36 -11.16
N THR A 39 -14.16 15.82 -11.31
CA THR A 39 -13.76 15.08 -12.51
C THR A 39 -14.38 13.68 -12.56
N TYR A 40 -14.81 13.12 -11.43
CA TYR A 40 -15.57 11.87 -11.38
C TYR A 40 -17.06 12.16 -11.48
N PHE A 41 -17.52 13.13 -10.68
CA PHE A 41 -18.92 13.48 -10.59
C PHE A 41 -19.09 15.01 -10.59
N PRO A 42 -19.38 15.64 -11.75
CA PRO A 42 -19.43 17.10 -11.88
C PRO A 42 -20.41 17.81 -10.96
N ASN A 43 -21.51 17.13 -10.59
CA ASN A 43 -22.56 17.69 -9.73
C ASN A 43 -22.32 17.40 -8.24
N ALA A 44 -21.19 16.78 -7.88
CA ALA A 44 -20.90 16.46 -6.49
C ALA A 44 -20.88 17.74 -5.62
N LYS A 45 -21.64 17.72 -4.52
CA LYS A 45 -21.63 18.75 -3.49
C LYS A 45 -20.89 18.31 -2.24
N SER A 46 -20.81 17.00 -2.02
CA SER A 46 -20.15 16.42 -0.85
C SER A 46 -19.36 15.17 -1.20
N VAL A 47 -18.34 14.92 -0.40
CA VAL A 47 -17.46 13.76 -0.48
C VAL A 47 -17.47 13.07 0.88
N ILE A 48 -17.79 11.78 0.88
CA ILE A 48 -17.82 10.94 2.07
C ILE A 48 -16.58 10.06 2.04
N ALA A 49 -15.70 10.22 3.01
CA ALA A 49 -14.52 9.38 3.18
C ALA A 49 -14.77 8.34 4.28
N VAL A 50 -14.50 7.08 3.98
CA VAL A 50 -14.66 5.95 4.90
C VAL A 50 -13.33 5.24 5.13
N ALA A 51 -13.13 4.69 6.32
CA ALA A 51 -11.99 3.85 6.64
C ALA A 51 -12.44 2.51 7.23
N MET A 52 -11.76 1.43 6.85
CA MET A 52 -11.86 0.11 7.47
C MET A 52 -10.53 -0.27 8.11
N ARG A 53 -10.59 -0.82 9.33
CA ARG A 53 -9.40 -1.14 10.11
C ARG A 53 -8.65 -2.32 9.51
N ILE A 54 -7.33 -2.27 9.64
CA ILE A 54 -6.45 -3.41 9.45
C ILE A 54 -6.30 -4.11 10.82
N PRO A 55 -6.66 -5.41 10.94
CA PRO A 55 -6.44 -6.13 12.19
C PRO A 55 -4.93 -6.19 12.50
N ARG A 56 -4.50 -5.77 13.70
CA ARG A 56 -3.06 -5.73 14.06
C ARG A 56 -2.38 -7.10 13.91
N GLY A 57 -3.11 -8.17 14.17
CA GLY A 57 -2.60 -9.55 14.14
C GLY A 57 -2.17 -10.05 12.76
N THR A 58 -2.63 -9.44 11.66
CA THR A 58 -2.24 -9.86 10.30
C THR A 58 -0.76 -9.65 10.03
N TYR A 59 -0.12 -8.74 10.77
CA TYR A 59 1.32 -8.47 10.67
C TYR A 59 2.18 -9.41 11.54
N ARG A 60 1.57 -10.18 12.46
CA ARG A 60 2.32 -11.02 13.41
C ARG A 60 3.14 -12.07 12.69
N GLY A 61 2.57 -12.76 11.70
CA GLY A 61 3.29 -13.78 10.94
C GLY A 61 4.51 -13.23 10.20
N ILE A 62 4.44 -12.01 9.68
CA ILE A 62 5.60 -11.35 9.06
C ILE A 62 6.61 -10.92 10.12
N GLU A 63 6.16 -10.36 11.25
CA GLU A 63 7.07 -10.01 12.36
C GLU A 63 7.85 -11.23 12.87
N GLU A 64 7.17 -12.37 13.01
CA GLU A 64 7.78 -13.60 13.50
C GLU A 64 8.55 -14.38 12.43
N GLY A 65 8.43 -14.00 11.16
CA GLY A 65 9.10 -14.69 10.07
C GLY A 65 8.46 -16.04 9.72
N SER A 66 7.15 -16.21 9.93
CA SER A 66 6.43 -17.49 9.78
C SER A 66 5.28 -17.48 8.77
N HIS A 67 4.46 -16.42 8.69
CA HIS A 67 3.23 -16.42 7.88
C HIS A 67 2.97 -15.07 7.18
N TRP A 68 3.05 -15.04 5.84
CA TRP A 68 2.99 -13.78 5.07
C TRP A 68 1.67 -13.50 4.36
N HIS A 69 0.93 -14.53 3.93
CA HIS A 69 -0.26 -14.35 3.08
C HIS A 69 -1.31 -13.42 3.72
N ASN A 70 -1.42 -13.43 5.07
CA ASN A 70 -2.38 -12.60 5.80
C ASN A 70 -2.21 -11.10 5.53
N TYR A 71 -0.98 -10.63 5.31
CA TYR A 71 -0.75 -9.22 5.01
C TYR A 71 -1.35 -8.87 3.64
N THR A 72 -1.06 -9.66 2.61
CA THR A 72 -1.63 -9.41 1.28
C THR A 72 -3.14 -9.58 1.29
N PHE A 73 -3.66 -10.62 1.95
CA PHE A 73 -5.10 -10.92 1.97
C PHE A 73 -5.88 -9.91 2.83
N TYR A 74 -5.66 -9.90 4.15
CA TYR A 74 -6.50 -9.17 5.12
C TYR A 74 -6.09 -7.71 5.33
N SER A 75 -4.87 -7.31 4.97
CA SER A 75 -4.39 -5.93 5.20
C SER A 75 -4.23 -5.12 3.92
N TYR A 76 -4.28 -5.76 2.76
CA TYR A 76 -4.05 -5.11 1.48
C TYR A 76 -5.18 -5.43 0.48
N ASN A 77 -5.07 -6.52 -0.27
CA ASN A 77 -5.92 -6.79 -1.42
C ASN A 77 -7.39 -6.99 -1.01
N LYS A 78 -7.76 -8.03 -0.26
CA LYS A 78 -9.19 -8.32 0.00
C LYS A 78 -9.86 -7.27 0.88
N LEU A 79 -9.09 -6.57 1.72
CA LEU A 79 -9.59 -5.39 2.41
C LEU A 79 -9.94 -4.26 1.43
N ASN A 80 -9.15 -4.07 0.37
CA ASN A 80 -9.41 -3.08 -0.68
C ASN A 80 -10.41 -3.55 -1.75
N THR A 81 -10.58 -4.85 -1.98
CA THR A 81 -11.34 -5.38 -3.12
C THR A 81 -12.64 -6.09 -2.75
N LEU A 82 -12.81 -6.47 -1.48
CA LEU A 82 -13.98 -7.23 -1.02
C LEU A 82 -14.62 -6.62 0.22
N PHE A 83 -13.90 -6.60 1.36
CA PHE A 83 -14.51 -6.28 2.65
C PHE A 83 -14.98 -4.82 2.73
N ARG A 84 -14.11 -3.85 2.40
CA ARG A 84 -14.50 -2.43 2.41
C ARG A 84 -15.47 -2.10 1.26
N PRO A 85 -15.22 -2.47 -0.01
CA PRO A 85 -16.11 -2.10 -1.11
C PRO A 85 -17.55 -2.55 -0.92
N ARG A 86 -17.79 -3.73 -0.32
CA ARG A 86 -19.13 -4.17 0.01
C ARG A 86 -19.87 -3.15 0.89
N LEU A 87 -19.23 -2.66 1.95
CA LEU A 87 -19.85 -1.70 2.86
C LEU A 87 -20.00 -0.31 2.22
N SER A 88 -19.03 0.11 1.40
CA SER A 88 -19.15 1.34 0.61
C SER A 88 -20.31 1.29 -0.38
N TYR A 89 -20.54 0.12 -0.99
CA TYR A 89 -21.68 -0.13 -1.86
C TYR A 89 -23.00 -0.04 -1.09
N GLU A 90 -23.11 -0.72 0.05
CA GLU A 90 -24.33 -0.67 0.88
C GLU A 90 -24.64 0.75 1.38
N LEU A 91 -23.61 1.56 1.71
CA LEU A 91 -23.80 2.97 2.07
C LEU A 91 -24.21 3.84 0.87
N ALA A 92 -23.70 3.55 -0.33
CA ALA A 92 -24.12 4.24 -1.56
C ALA A 92 -25.59 3.97 -1.87
N CYS A 93 -26.03 2.70 -1.79
CA CYS A 93 -27.44 2.34 -1.97
C CYS A 93 -28.34 3.06 -0.96
N PHE A 94 -27.92 3.19 0.30
CA PHE A 94 -28.67 3.96 1.29
C PHE A 94 -28.87 5.43 0.90
N ILE A 95 -27.85 6.06 0.28
CA ILE A 95 -27.95 7.44 -0.22
C ILE A 95 -28.94 7.50 -1.40
N GLU A 96 -28.88 6.52 -2.31
CA GLU A 96 -29.79 6.40 -3.45
C GLU A 96 -31.25 6.12 -3.03
N ASP A 97 -31.47 5.34 -1.97
CA ASP A 97 -32.80 5.12 -1.36
C ASP A 97 -33.42 6.42 -0.83
N HIS A 98 -32.61 7.45 -0.56
CA HIS A 98 -33.04 8.80 -0.19
C HIS A 98 -33.15 9.76 -1.38
N GLY A 99 -32.94 9.27 -2.61
CA GLY A 99 -33.14 10.01 -3.85
C GLY A 99 -31.94 10.87 -4.29
N TRP A 100 -30.73 10.57 -3.83
CA TRP A 100 -29.49 11.27 -4.23
C TRP A 100 -28.55 10.36 -5.00
N GLU A 101 -27.79 10.89 -5.94
CA GLU A 101 -26.78 10.10 -6.65
C GLU A 101 -25.57 9.87 -5.74
N ALA A 102 -25.05 8.63 -5.74
CA ALA A 102 -23.87 8.25 -4.98
C ALA A 102 -22.88 7.49 -5.87
N VAL A 103 -21.69 8.06 -6.06
CA VAL A 103 -20.60 7.47 -6.86
C VAL A 103 -19.56 6.86 -5.91
N PRO A 104 -19.63 5.55 -5.59
CA PRO A 104 -18.60 4.89 -4.81
C PRO A 104 -17.31 4.78 -5.64
N HIS A 105 -16.23 5.37 -5.14
CA HIS A 105 -14.92 5.34 -5.80
C HIS A 105 -14.13 4.10 -5.38
N PHE A 106 -13.71 3.31 -6.38
CA PHE A 106 -12.80 2.19 -6.18
C PHE A 106 -11.32 2.63 -6.28
N PRO A 107 -10.52 2.52 -5.20
CA PRO A 107 -9.10 2.85 -5.24
C PRO A 107 -8.27 1.70 -5.86
N ALA A 108 -8.36 1.47 -7.17
CA ALA A 108 -7.41 0.60 -7.87
C ALA A 108 -6.20 1.41 -8.37
N ASN A 109 -5.00 0.98 -8.00
CA ASN A 109 -3.67 1.52 -8.31
C ASN A 109 -3.46 3.03 -8.06
N PRO A 110 -2.38 3.44 -7.36
CA PRO A 110 -2.11 4.87 -7.17
C PRO A 110 -1.88 5.55 -8.51
N GLU A 111 -2.56 6.67 -8.74
CA GLU A 111 -2.14 7.72 -9.68
C GLU A 111 -1.93 7.24 -11.13
N GLY A 112 -2.61 6.16 -11.53
CA GLY A 112 -2.71 5.73 -12.91
C GLY A 112 -3.44 6.80 -13.70
N ASN A 113 -2.69 7.59 -14.46
CA ASN A 113 -3.30 8.51 -15.42
C ASN A 113 -3.74 7.67 -16.62
N GLY A 114 -4.96 7.87 -17.11
CA GLY A 114 -5.50 7.27 -18.33
C GLY A 114 -4.78 7.71 -19.62
N THR A 115 -3.47 7.92 -19.57
CA THR A 115 -2.57 8.42 -20.63
C THR A 115 -2.56 7.55 -21.88
N ARG A 116 -3.09 6.32 -21.80
CA ARG A 116 -3.13 5.40 -22.94
C ARG A 116 -4.36 5.59 -23.82
N LYS A 117 -5.36 6.36 -23.41
CA LYS A 117 -6.63 6.54 -24.14
C LYS A 117 -6.89 8.01 -24.43
N ALA A 118 -7.38 8.31 -25.63
CA ALA A 118 -7.80 9.65 -26.00
C ALA A 118 -8.87 10.17 -25.02
N PRO A 119 -8.80 11.44 -24.59
CA PRO A 119 -9.84 12.06 -23.79
C PRO A 119 -11.22 11.93 -24.44
N LEU A 120 -12.23 11.60 -23.63
CA LEU A 120 -13.62 11.55 -24.10
C LEU A 120 -14.36 12.87 -23.89
N ARG A 121 -13.84 13.74 -23.03
CA ARG A 121 -14.35 15.09 -22.73
C ARG A 121 -13.21 15.99 -22.29
N ASP A 122 -13.21 17.28 -22.65
CA ASP A 122 -12.35 18.37 -22.12
C ASP A 122 -10.97 17.97 -21.57
N GLY A 123 -10.17 17.17 -22.30
CA GLY A 123 -8.85 16.74 -21.86
C GLY A 123 -8.83 15.78 -20.64
N ILE A 124 -9.96 15.19 -20.28
CA ILE A 124 -10.13 14.17 -19.24
C ILE A 124 -10.10 12.78 -19.88
N PRO A 125 -9.10 11.93 -19.59
CA PRO A 125 -9.06 10.56 -20.06
C PRO A 125 -10.12 9.69 -19.34
N PRO A 126 -10.50 8.53 -19.88
CA PRO A 126 -11.57 7.69 -19.30
C PRO A 126 -11.17 6.87 -18.07
N ASP A 127 -9.90 6.86 -17.67
CA ASP A 127 -9.35 6.02 -16.58
C ASP A 127 -8.52 6.88 -15.63
N VAL A 128 -9.21 7.80 -14.94
CA VAL A 128 -8.60 8.71 -13.97
C VAL A 128 -8.68 8.06 -12.59
N VAL A 129 -7.61 8.18 -11.79
CA VAL A 129 -7.59 7.74 -10.39
C VAL A 129 -7.14 8.87 -9.45
N CYS A 130 -7.97 9.23 -8.48
CA CYS A 130 -7.74 10.35 -7.57
C CYS A 130 -6.96 9.89 -6.32
N SER A 131 -6.33 10.85 -5.65
CA SER A 131 -5.63 10.56 -4.40
C SER A 131 -6.62 10.40 -3.25
N VAL A 132 -7.00 9.16 -2.98
CA VAL A 132 -7.93 8.83 -1.89
C VAL A 132 -7.44 9.31 -0.52
N ARG A 133 -6.12 9.33 -0.28
CA ARG A 133 -5.55 9.81 1.00
C ARG A 133 -5.71 11.32 1.15
N LEU A 134 -5.47 12.08 0.08
CA LEU A 134 -5.64 13.53 0.10
C LEU A 134 -7.12 13.91 0.21
N ILE A 135 -8.00 13.24 -0.52
CA ILE A 135 -9.43 13.53 -0.38
C ILE A 135 -9.93 13.20 1.02
N ALA A 136 -9.51 12.06 1.60
CA ALA A 136 -9.88 11.70 2.97
C ALA A 136 -9.38 12.69 4.02
N ALA A 137 -8.20 13.29 3.83
CA ALA A 137 -7.70 14.35 4.71
C ALA A 137 -8.56 15.62 4.61
N GLY A 138 -8.91 16.03 3.39
CA GLY A 138 -9.84 17.15 3.16
C GLY A 138 -11.26 16.90 3.68
N CYS A 139 -11.67 15.64 3.83
CA CYS A 139 -12.94 15.29 4.49
C CYS A 139 -12.86 15.35 6.02
N GLY A 140 -11.67 15.54 6.62
CA GLY A 140 -11.51 15.50 8.08
C GLY A 140 -11.48 14.09 8.68
N LEU A 141 -11.32 13.03 7.87
CA LEU A 141 -11.30 11.64 8.36
C LEU A 141 -10.07 11.35 9.23
N GLY A 142 -8.99 12.08 9.01
CA GLY A 142 -7.70 11.82 9.63
C GLY A 142 -6.59 12.68 9.03
N GLU A 143 -5.35 12.26 9.26
CA GLU A 143 -4.14 12.97 8.86
C GLU A 143 -3.31 12.11 7.91
N ILE A 144 -2.66 12.73 6.91
CA ILE A 144 -1.62 12.03 6.16
C ILE A 144 -0.34 12.04 7.00
N GLY A 145 0.03 10.88 7.53
CA GLY A 145 1.26 10.76 8.29
C GLY A 145 2.49 11.01 7.40
N PHE A 146 3.60 11.39 8.02
CA PHE A 146 4.84 11.74 7.32
C PHE A 146 5.32 10.70 6.28
N SER A 147 4.97 9.42 6.46
CA SER A 147 5.28 8.34 5.51
C SER A 147 4.34 8.22 4.30
N LYS A 148 3.50 9.23 4.02
CA LYS A 148 2.39 9.20 3.04
C LYS A 148 1.26 8.22 3.43
N VAL A 149 1.38 7.42 4.50
CA VAL A 149 0.30 6.54 5.00
C VAL A 149 -0.69 7.33 5.85
N PHE A 150 -1.98 7.11 5.61
CA PHE A 150 -3.08 7.78 6.29
C PHE A 150 -3.24 7.30 7.73
N LEU A 151 -3.49 8.24 8.65
CA LEU A 151 -3.65 8.01 10.08
C LEU A 151 -5.06 8.41 10.52
N THR A 152 -5.69 7.58 11.34
CA THR A 152 -6.94 7.93 12.05
C THR A 152 -6.67 8.01 13.55
N LYS A 153 -7.41 8.86 14.28
CA LYS A 153 -7.29 8.94 15.75
C LYS A 153 -7.54 7.57 16.41
N LYS A 154 -8.48 6.81 15.87
CA LYS A 154 -8.83 5.51 16.42
C LYS A 154 -7.80 4.42 16.13
N PHE A 155 -7.35 4.25 14.89
CA PHE A 155 -6.53 3.08 14.49
C PHE A 155 -5.10 3.41 14.09
N GLY A 156 -4.70 4.69 14.10
CA GLY A 156 -3.43 5.13 13.55
C GLY A 156 -3.30 4.73 12.07
N PRO A 157 -2.16 4.16 11.64
CA PRO A 157 -1.93 3.79 10.25
C PRO A 157 -2.66 2.51 9.80
N ARG A 158 -3.39 1.85 10.70
CA ARG A 158 -4.03 0.55 10.43
C ARG A 158 -5.40 0.74 9.78
N VAL A 159 -5.45 1.40 8.62
CA VAL A 159 -6.69 1.61 7.88
C VAL A 159 -6.53 1.47 6.36
N ARG A 160 -7.63 1.14 5.69
CA ARG A 160 -7.82 1.29 4.25
C ARG A 160 -9.00 2.21 3.99
N LEU A 161 -8.87 3.04 2.97
CA LEU A 161 -9.79 4.13 2.69
C LEU A 161 -10.72 3.82 1.52
N GLY A 162 -11.90 4.40 1.52
CA GLY A 162 -12.82 4.46 0.38
C GLY A 162 -13.46 5.85 0.32
N LEU A 163 -14.00 6.22 -0.84
CA LEU A 163 -14.72 7.48 -1.03
C LEU A 163 -16.08 7.20 -1.67
N ILE A 164 -17.04 8.07 -1.38
CA ILE A 164 -18.31 8.17 -2.10
C ILE A 164 -18.51 9.65 -2.43
N PHE A 165 -18.75 9.98 -3.69
CA PHE A 165 -19.11 11.32 -4.13
C PHE A 165 -20.62 11.41 -4.26
N THR A 166 -21.23 12.52 -3.83
CA THR A 166 -22.69 12.68 -3.92
C THR A 166 -23.07 14.13 -4.22
N ASP A 167 -24.20 14.30 -4.90
CA ASP A 167 -24.86 15.59 -5.16
C ASP A 167 -25.72 16.04 -3.96
N CYS A 168 -25.83 15.20 -2.93
CA CYS A 168 -26.40 15.57 -1.64
C CYS A 168 -25.50 16.58 -0.93
N GLU A 169 -26.08 17.68 -0.46
CA GLU A 169 -25.39 18.69 0.32
C GLU A 169 -25.38 18.31 1.80
N LEU A 170 -24.18 18.03 2.33
CA LEU A 170 -23.97 17.49 3.67
C LEU A 170 -23.04 18.42 4.47
N GLU A 171 -23.33 18.56 5.76
CA GLU A 171 -22.48 19.30 6.69
C GLU A 171 -21.09 18.64 6.80
N PRO A 172 -20.00 19.38 6.55
CA PRO A 172 -18.64 18.84 6.55
C PRO A 172 -18.06 18.70 7.97
N ASP A 173 -17.18 17.72 8.14
CA ASP A 173 -16.34 17.53 9.32
C ASP A 173 -15.10 18.43 9.26
N PRO A 174 -14.57 18.91 10.40
CA PRO A 174 -13.38 19.74 10.42
C PRO A 174 -12.12 18.98 9.97
N ILE A 175 -11.29 19.62 9.15
CA ILE A 175 -9.98 19.07 8.74
C ILE A 175 -9.03 19.01 9.95
N LEU A 176 -8.25 17.94 10.08
CA LEU A 176 -7.20 17.83 11.11
C LEU A 176 -5.95 18.61 10.72
N ASN A 177 -5.21 19.12 11.72
CA ASN A 177 -3.90 19.72 11.47
C ASN A 177 -2.83 18.64 11.25
N THR A 178 -1.79 19.01 10.50
CA THR A 178 -0.57 18.19 10.51
C THR A 178 0.02 18.22 11.91
N GLY A 179 0.31 17.05 12.48
CA GLY A 179 0.79 16.90 13.84
C GLY A 179 -0.27 16.56 14.88
N ASP A 180 -1.57 16.52 14.51
CA ASP A 180 -2.63 16.11 15.44
C ASP A 180 -2.45 14.63 15.85
N ILE A 181 -2.12 13.76 14.89
CA ILE A 181 -1.88 12.33 15.11
C ILE A 181 -0.40 12.00 14.90
N CYS A 182 0.20 12.45 13.79
CA CYS A 182 1.60 12.17 13.50
C CYS A 182 2.52 12.95 14.44
N ILE A 183 3.26 12.24 15.29
CA ILE A 183 4.24 12.87 16.20
C ILE A 183 5.59 13.17 15.56
N HIS A 184 5.72 13.01 14.24
CA HIS A 184 6.96 13.29 13.50
C HIS A 184 8.21 12.59 14.08
N CYS A 185 8.04 11.43 14.72
CA CYS A 185 9.11 10.75 15.47
C CYS A 185 10.14 10.03 14.59
N GLY A 186 9.90 9.92 13.28
CA GLY A 186 10.76 9.23 12.32
C GLY A 186 10.84 7.71 12.49
N ALA A 187 9.95 7.08 13.28
CA ALA A 187 9.94 5.61 13.43
C ALA A 187 9.74 4.90 12.08
N CYS A 188 8.85 5.43 11.24
CA CYS A 188 8.63 4.94 9.89
C CYS A 188 9.88 5.05 9.00
N VAL A 189 10.66 6.12 9.14
CA VAL A 189 11.92 6.37 8.40
C VAL A 189 12.95 5.32 8.78
N ARG A 190 13.24 5.17 10.09
CA ARG A 190 14.27 4.24 10.59
C ARG A 190 13.99 2.78 10.24
N ALA A 191 12.72 2.38 10.23
CA ALA A 191 12.30 1.00 9.99
C ALA A 191 11.99 0.68 8.51
N CYS A 192 12.07 1.65 7.60
CA CYS A 192 11.81 1.42 6.18
C CYS A 192 12.92 0.54 5.55
N PRO A 193 12.59 -0.66 5.03
CA PRO A 193 13.60 -1.54 4.44
C PRO A 193 14.18 -0.97 3.14
N GLY A 194 13.39 -0.17 2.41
CA GLY A 194 13.81 0.45 1.15
C GLY A 194 14.47 1.82 1.29
N ASN A 195 14.62 2.36 2.51
CA ASN A 195 15.08 3.74 2.70
C ASN A 195 14.28 4.75 1.84
N ALA A 196 12.97 4.52 1.74
CA ALA A 196 12.09 5.24 0.82
C ALA A 196 11.51 6.52 1.41
N ILE A 197 11.41 6.60 2.73
CA ILE A 197 10.82 7.76 3.42
C ILE A 197 11.97 8.71 3.77
N PRO A 198 11.90 10.01 3.41
CA PRO A 198 12.98 10.95 3.68
C PRO A 198 13.16 11.20 5.19
N PRO A 199 14.28 11.80 5.64
CA PRO A 199 14.42 12.25 7.02
C PRO A 199 13.37 13.31 7.39
N VAL A 200 12.75 13.20 8.56
CA VAL A 200 11.72 14.17 9.04
C VAL A 200 12.23 15.62 9.10
N LYS A 201 13.51 15.76 9.46
CA LYS A 201 14.18 17.06 9.58
C LYS A 201 14.52 17.71 8.24
N ASP A 202 14.40 16.99 7.12
CA ASP A 202 14.65 17.53 5.79
C ASP A 202 13.40 18.21 5.24
N GLU A 203 13.29 19.52 5.50
CA GLU A 203 12.11 20.29 5.12
C GLU A 203 11.96 20.44 3.60
N LYS A 204 13.07 20.30 2.85
CA LYS A 204 13.06 20.33 1.38
C LYS A 204 12.42 19.09 0.77
N LYS A 205 12.19 18.06 1.59
CA LYS A 205 11.52 16.81 1.22
C LYS A 205 10.11 16.72 1.80
N ARG A 206 9.43 17.87 1.94
CA ARG A 206 8.01 17.95 2.30
C ARG A 206 7.17 18.32 1.09
N LEU A 207 6.03 17.67 0.97
CA LEU A 207 4.96 18.02 0.04
C LEU A 207 3.82 18.64 0.83
N THR A 208 3.27 19.74 0.34
CA THR A 208 2.17 20.48 0.98
C THR A 208 0.95 20.49 0.08
N VAL A 209 -0.23 20.33 0.66
CA VAL A 209 -1.53 20.44 -0.02
C VAL A 209 -2.42 21.37 0.79
N SER A 210 -3.01 22.36 0.11
CA SER A 210 -3.95 23.30 0.71
C SER A 210 -5.39 22.88 0.41
N TYR A 211 -6.24 22.97 1.43
CA TYR A 211 -7.71 22.83 1.31
C TYR A 211 -8.41 24.19 1.52
N GLY A 212 -7.69 25.30 1.35
CA GLY A 212 -8.16 26.66 1.59
C GLY A 212 -8.17 27.05 3.06
N GLU A 213 -8.83 26.27 3.92
CA GLU A 213 -8.90 26.54 5.37
C GLU A 213 -7.69 25.99 6.15
N LYS A 214 -7.01 24.98 5.61
CA LYS A 214 -5.84 24.33 6.21
C LYS A 214 -4.87 23.81 5.16
N ASP A 215 -3.59 23.90 5.51
CA ASP A 215 -2.51 23.26 4.78
C ASP A 215 -2.07 22.00 5.52
N VAL A 216 -1.94 20.90 4.79
CA VAL A 216 -1.39 19.64 5.31
C VAL A 216 -0.08 19.31 4.59
N TRP A 217 0.86 18.70 5.31
CA TRP A 217 2.13 18.32 4.71
C TRP A 217 2.59 16.91 5.13
N TYR A 218 3.39 16.28 4.27
CA TYR A 218 3.96 14.95 4.49
C TYR A 218 5.28 14.81 3.74
N GLY A 219 6.01 13.71 3.97
CA GLY A 219 7.30 13.46 3.33
C GLY A 219 7.17 13.06 1.85
N ASP A 220 8.09 13.57 1.04
CA ASP A 220 8.29 13.18 -0.36
C ASP A 220 8.92 11.78 -0.43
N VAL A 221 8.06 10.76 -0.42
CA VAL A 221 8.47 9.35 -0.43
C VAL A 221 9.05 8.97 -1.80
N ARG A 222 10.23 8.36 -1.80
CA ARG A 222 10.84 7.74 -2.99
C ARG A 222 10.05 6.51 -3.42
N MET A 223 9.05 6.74 -4.28
CA MET A 223 8.07 5.72 -4.64
C MET A 223 8.68 4.48 -5.31
N GLY A 224 9.71 4.61 -6.15
CA GLY A 224 10.39 3.44 -6.74
C GLY A 224 11.00 2.50 -5.69
N ARG A 225 11.72 3.03 -4.70
CA ARG A 225 12.26 2.23 -3.58
C ARG A 225 11.16 1.59 -2.73
N CYS A 226 10.06 2.32 -2.53
CA CYS A 226 8.88 1.81 -1.85
C CYS A 226 8.28 0.63 -2.62
N THR A 227 8.08 0.78 -3.93
CA THR A 227 7.49 -0.22 -4.83
C THR A 227 8.36 -1.46 -4.94
N LEU A 228 9.68 -1.30 -5.13
CA LEU A 228 10.65 -2.40 -5.11
C LEU A 228 10.55 -3.20 -3.80
N SER A 229 10.54 -2.51 -2.66
CA SER A 229 10.43 -3.20 -1.36
C SER A 229 9.07 -3.84 -1.17
N HIS A 230 7.98 -3.12 -1.49
CA HIS A 230 6.61 -3.56 -1.31
C HIS A 230 6.33 -4.86 -2.07
N HIS A 231 6.79 -4.93 -3.32
CA HIS A 231 6.62 -6.08 -4.19
C HIS A 231 7.79 -7.08 -4.11
N GLY A 232 8.57 -7.01 -3.03
CA GLY A 232 9.51 -8.07 -2.67
C GLY A 232 10.82 -8.10 -3.44
N MET A 233 11.18 -7.06 -4.19
CA MET A 233 12.49 -6.91 -4.84
C MET A 233 13.61 -6.52 -3.86
N ASN A 234 13.30 -6.41 -2.57
CA ASN A 234 14.27 -6.05 -1.54
C ASN A 234 14.63 -7.30 -0.72
N ASN A 235 15.86 -7.78 -0.89
CA ASN A 235 16.40 -8.94 -0.19
C ASN A 235 16.33 -8.81 1.33
N GLU A 236 16.46 -7.60 1.88
CA GLU A 236 16.48 -7.39 3.33
C GLU A 236 15.14 -7.73 4.01
N CYS A 237 14.04 -7.76 3.24
CA CYS A 237 12.70 -8.04 3.76
C CYS A 237 11.93 -9.15 3.02
N SER A 238 12.46 -9.69 1.91
CA SER A 238 11.82 -10.80 1.19
C SER A 238 12.60 -12.10 1.33
N PRO A 239 12.17 -13.03 2.21
CA PRO A 239 12.77 -14.36 2.26
C PRO A 239 12.52 -15.16 0.99
N PHE A 240 11.49 -14.81 0.22
CA PHE A 240 11.14 -15.51 -1.01
C PHE A 240 12.09 -15.14 -2.14
N LEU A 241 12.41 -13.85 -2.30
CA LEU A 241 13.46 -13.43 -3.24
C LEU A 241 14.79 -14.05 -2.87
N LYS A 242 15.11 -14.07 -1.57
CA LYS A 242 16.35 -14.67 -1.09
C LYS A 242 16.40 -16.18 -1.37
N LYS A 243 15.28 -16.90 -1.23
CA LYS A 243 15.17 -18.33 -1.56
C LYS A 243 15.37 -18.58 -3.06
N ASP A 244 14.63 -17.89 -3.91
CA ASP A 244 14.61 -18.16 -5.35
C ASP A 244 15.85 -17.57 -6.06
N PHE A 245 16.44 -16.50 -5.51
CA PHE A 245 17.63 -15.82 -6.02
C PHE A 245 18.65 -15.49 -4.91
N PRO A 246 19.28 -16.50 -4.28
CA PRO A 246 20.17 -16.31 -3.12
C PRO A 246 21.39 -15.42 -3.40
N ASN A 247 21.80 -15.34 -4.68
CA ASN A 247 22.99 -14.62 -5.13
C ASN A 247 22.67 -13.29 -5.83
N MET A 248 21.39 -12.94 -6.01
CA MET A 248 21.01 -11.63 -6.52
C MET A 248 21.12 -10.61 -5.40
N ALA A 249 22.18 -9.81 -5.38
CA ALA A 249 22.30 -8.65 -4.50
C ALA A 249 21.73 -7.42 -5.23
N PHE A 250 20.67 -6.82 -4.68
CA PHE A 250 20.04 -5.64 -5.29
C PHE A 250 19.89 -4.53 -4.26
N ASP A 251 20.62 -3.42 -4.46
CA ASP A 251 20.62 -2.29 -3.53
C ASP A 251 19.40 -1.39 -3.71
N VAL A 252 18.26 -1.85 -3.18
CA VAL A 252 17.01 -1.09 -3.19
C VAL A 252 17.14 0.23 -2.41
N ARG A 253 18.01 0.28 -1.39
CA ARG A 253 18.10 1.43 -0.48
C ARG A 253 18.69 2.67 -1.14
N ASN A 254 19.51 2.47 -2.18
CA ASN A 254 20.16 3.52 -2.97
C ASN A 254 19.69 3.59 -4.43
N SER A 255 18.69 2.78 -4.81
CA SER A 255 18.12 2.81 -6.16
C SER A 255 17.43 4.15 -6.47
N GLU A 256 17.65 4.67 -7.68
CA GLU A 256 16.92 5.82 -8.23
C GLU A 256 15.86 5.40 -9.25
N MET A 257 15.51 4.11 -9.32
CA MET A 257 14.39 3.65 -10.16
C MET A 257 13.13 4.44 -9.85
N THR A 258 12.41 4.77 -10.91
CA THR A 258 11.06 5.34 -10.84
C THR A 258 10.07 4.31 -10.29
N GLU A 259 8.88 4.77 -9.90
CA GLU A 259 7.80 3.87 -9.49
C GLU A 259 7.38 2.92 -10.62
N GLU A 260 7.32 3.41 -11.87
CA GLU A 260 6.91 2.60 -13.02
C GLU A 260 7.92 1.50 -13.34
N GLU A 261 9.22 1.83 -13.45
CA GLU A 261 10.28 0.82 -13.68
C GLU A 261 10.27 -0.25 -12.56
N ALA A 262 10.01 0.16 -11.32
CA ALA A 262 9.90 -0.76 -10.20
C ALA A 262 8.69 -1.70 -10.34
N TYR A 263 7.53 -1.19 -10.77
CA TYR A 263 6.36 -2.03 -11.06
C TYR A 263 6.64 -3.02 -12.19
N GLU A 264 7.18 -2.56 -13.31
CA GLU A 264 7.51 -3.40 -14.46
C GLU A 264 8.45 -4.54 -14.07
N LEU A 265 9.54 -4.23 -13.36
CA LEU A 265 10.50 -5.23 -12.89
C LEU A 265 9.84 -6.24 -11.95
N CYS A 266 9.12 -5.76 -10.93
CA CYS A 266 8.54 -6.63 -9.91
C CYS A 266 7.48 -7.56 -10.49
N TYR A 267 6.58 -7.05 -11.36
CA TYR A 267 5.54 -7.86 -11.97
C TYR A 267 6.09 -8.82 -13.02
N THR A 268 7.15 -8.44 -13.74
CA THR A 268 7.85 -9.35 -14.67
C THR A 268 8.41 -10.55 -13.91
N LEU A 269 9.13 -10.33 -12.81
CA LEU A 269 9.69 -11.43 -12.03
C LEU A 269 8.62 -12.26 -11.29
N ALA A 270 7.59 -11.61 -10.77
CA ALA A 270 6.52 -12.29 -10.04
C ALA A 270 5.66 -13.22 -10.90
N LYS A 271 5.45 -12.88 -12.19
CA LYS A 271 4.64 -13.66 -13.13
C LYS A 271 5.47 -14.51 -14.10
N GLY A 272 6.79 -14.31 -14.13
CA GLY A 272 7.67 -14.98 -15.07
C GLY A 272 7.69 -16.50 -14.89
N LYS A 273 7.81 -17.22 -16.00
CA LYS A 273 7.93 -18.68 -16.04
C LYS A 273 9.24 -19.11 -16.71
N TRP A 274 9.84 -20.17 -16.21
CA TRP A 274 11.04 -20.82 -16.72
C TRP A 274 10.88 -22.35 -16.73
N SER A 275 10.70 -22.92 -17.91
CA SER A 275 10.34 -24.34 -18.09
C SER A 275 11.44 -25.33 -17.70
N ARG A 276 12.69 -24.90 -17.54
CA ARG A 276 13.80 -25.77 -17.13
C ARG A 276 13.90 -25.97 -15.61
N LYS A 277 13.06 -25.28 -14.82
CA LYS A 277 13.01 -25.49 -13.37
C LYS A 277 12.28 -26.82 -13.07
N PRO A 278 12.85 -27.73 -12.24
CA PRO A 278 12.40 -29.13 -12.18
C PRO A 278 10.97 -29.37 -11.66
N GLU A 279 10.48 -28.58 -10.70
CA GLU A 279 9.22 -28.86 -9.98
C GLU A 279 8.11 -27.84 -10.27
N ASN A 280 8.47 -26.58 -10.46
CA ASN A 280 7.55 -25.49 -10.72
C ASN A 280 8.17 -24.55 -11.75
N SER A 281 7.45 -24.24 -12.82
CA SER A 281 7.95 -23.30 -13.83
C SER A 281 7.94 -21.85 -13.37
N SER A 282 7.29 -21.50 -12.25
CA SER A 282 7.33 -20.14 -11.72
C SER A 282 8.75 -19.73 -11.32
N ILE A 283 9.18 -18.57 -11.82
CA ILE A 283 10.45 -17.96 -11.44
C ILE A 283 10.45 -17.67 -9.94
N MET A 284 9.36 -17.05 -9.45
CA MET A 284 9.13 -16.74 -8.04
C MET A 284 7.92 -17.52 -7.52
N GLU A 285 8.14 -18.62 -6.80
CA GLU A 285 7.07 -19.56 -6.43
C GLU A 285 6.01 -18.91 -5.54
N TYR A 286 6.46 -18.25 -4.48
CA TYR A 286 5.56 -17.60 -3.52
C TYR A 286 4.81 -16.42 -4.15
N TYR A 287 5.45 -15.69 -5.08
CA TYR A 287 4.84 -14.51 -5.71
C TYR A 287 3.75 -14.94 -6.67
N ASP A 288 4.04 -15.92 -7.52
CA ASP A 288 3.06 -16.53 -8.40
C ASP A 288 1.88 -17.12 -7.61
N TYR A 289 2.16 -17.85 -6.52
CA TYR A 289 1.12 -18.36 -5.63
C TYR A 289 0.21 -17.22 -5.13
N ILE A 290 0.75 -16.19 -4.47
CA ILE A 290 -0.12 -15.17 -3.83
C ILE A 290 -0.85 -14.29 -4.85
N ILE A 291 -0.24 -14.00 -6.00
CA ILE A 291 -0.90 -13.29 -7.10
C ILE A 291 -2.08 -14.09 -7.62
N ASN A 292 -1.92 -15.39 -7.89
CA ASN A 292 -3.00 -16.20 -8.43
C ASN A 292 -4.18 -16.36 -7.45
N HIS A 293 -3.93 -16.26 -6.14
CA HIS A 293 -4.98 -16.37 -5.12
C HIS A 293 -5.65 -15.03 -4.78
N THR A 294 -4.93 -13.92 -4.90
CA THR A 294 -5.44 -12.62 -4.42
C THR A 294 -5.50 -11.54 -5.49
N GLY A 295 -4.85 -11.72 -6.63
CA GLY A 295 -4.70 -10.71 -7.68
C GLY A 295 -3.66 -9.64 -7.36
N TYR A 296 -2.86 -9.81 -6.29
CA TYR A 296 -1.84 -8.86 -5.85
C TYR A 296 -0.78 -9.55 -4.99
N PHE A 297 0.32 -8.85 -4.70
CA PHE A 297 1.37 -9.36 -3.82
C PHE A 297 2.04 -8.23 -3.05
N ALA A 298 1.96 -8.31 -1.72
CA ALA A 298 2.57 -7.36 -0.81
C ALA A 298 3.51 -8.13 0.14
N ILE A 299 4.80 -7.83 0.08
CA ILE A 299 5.87 -8.62 0.70
C ILE A 299 6.55 -7.88 1.87
N CYS A 300 6.77 -6.56 1.75
CA CYS A 300 7.53 -5.78 2.75
C CYS A 300 6.93 -5.78 4.17
N GLY A 301 5.69 -6.26 4.32
CA GLY A 301 4.97 -6.33 5.58
C GLY A 301 4.66 -4.98 6.22
N ALA A 302 4.77 -3.88 5.46
CA ALA A 302 4.62 -2.51 5.96
C ALA A 302 5.47 -2.22 7.22
N ARG A 303 6.70 -2.77 7.26
CA ARG A 303 7.64 -2.70 8.40
C ARG A 303 7.80 -1.28 8.95
N GLY A 304 8.08 -0.31 8.07
CA GLY A 304 8.22 1.10 8.46
C GLY A 304 6.89 1.82 8.59
N CYS A 305 6.15 1.93 7.50
CA CYS A 305 5.03 2.87 7.39
C CYS A 305 3.79 2.50 8.22
N ILE A 306 3.56 1.21 8.54
CA ILE A 306 2.43 0.79 9.39
C ILE A 306 2.94 0.22 10.72
N ARG A 307 3.79 -0.81 10.72
CA ARG A 307 4.18 -1.51 11.95
C ARG A 307 4.98 -0.65 12.92
N ALA A 308 6.03 0.03 12.45
CA ALA A 308 6.78 0.94 13.30
C ALA A 308 5.97 2.19 13.69
N CYS A 309 5.11 2.68 12.78
CA CYS A 309 4.25 3.83 13.07
C CYS A 309 3.19 3.50 14.13
N MET A 310 2.45 2.38 14.00
CA MET A 310 1.41 2.01 14.97
C MET A 310 1.99 1.76 16.36
N ASP A 311 3.16 1.11 16.46
CA ASP A 311 3.84 0.88 17.73
C ASP A 311 4.27 2.19 18.40
N ALA A 312 4.83 3.12 17.62
CA ALA A 312 5.22 4.43 18.14
C ALA A 312 4.01 5.26 18.61
N LEU A 313 2.92 5.26 17.85
CA LEU A 313 1.69 5.99 18.23
C LEU A 313 0.99 5.37 19.43
N GLU A 314 0.96 4.03 19.52
CA GLU A 314 0.40 3.30 20.68
C GLU A 314 1.17 3.64 21.97
N LYS A 315 2.51 3.64 21.91
CA LYS A 315 3.39 3.99 23.04
C LYS A 315 3.32 5.46 23.45
N ALA A 316 3.08 6.35 22.49
CA ALA A 316 2.96 7.78 22.74
C ALA A 316 1.54 8.22 23.14
N ASP A 317 0.61 7.27 23.30
CA ASP A 317 -0.81 7.53 23.57
C ASP A 317 -1.45 8.51 22.57
N ARG A 318 -1.19 8.30 21.28
CA ARG A 318 -1.73 9.13 20.20
C ARG A 318 -2.87 8.48 19.44
N ILE A 319 -3.22 7.23 19.79
CA ILE A 319 -4.31 6.48 19.18
C ILE A 319 -5.17 5.79 20.23
N GLU A 320 -6.45 5.63 19.92
CA GLU A 320 -7.45 5.08 20.86
C GLU A 320 -7.44 3.56 20.90
N ASN A 321 -7.30 2.88 19.75
CA ASN A 321 -7.32 1.43 19.67
C ASN A 321 -5.95 0.82 20.01
N LYS A 322 -5.74 0.66 21.32
CA LYS A 322 -4.58 0.01 21.94
C LYS A 322 -4.83 -1.47 22.24
N PHE A 323 -3.78 -2.18 22.63
CA PHE A 323 -3.85 -3.57 23.03
C PHE A 323 -3.06 -3.83 24.30
N HIS A 324 -3.46 -4.86 25.05
CA HIS A 324 -2.77 -5.29 26.25
C HIS A 324 -1.33 -5.76 25.99
N ASN A 325 -1.10 -6.42 24.85
CA ASN A 325 0.21 -6.94 24.48
C ASN A 325 0.92 -5.99 23.51
N GLN A 326 2.21 -5.79 23.72
CA GLN A 326 3.06 -5.04 22.80
C GLN A 326 3.10 -5.70 21.41
N PHE A 327 3.30 -4.91 20.37
CA PHE A 327 3.48 -5.48 19.03
C PHE A 327 4.87 -6.11 18.89
N TYR A 328 5.95 -5.36 19.17
CA TYR A 328 7.30 -5.92 19.13
C TYR A 328 7.65 -6.59 20.46
N HIS A 329 8.05 -7.86 20.41
CA HIS A 329 8.57 -8.60 21.58
C HIS A 329 10.09 -8.80 21.51
N LYS A 330 10.68 -8.59 20.33
CA LYS A 330 12.10 -8.74 20.02
C LYS A 330 12.47 -7.78 18.90
N LYS A 331 13.76 -7.61 18.65
CA LYS A 331 14.24 -6.90 17.46
C LYS A 331 13.75 -7.62 16.20
N SER A 332 13.12 -6.89 15.29
CA SER A 332 12.68 -7.46 14.02
C SER A 332 13.86 -8.02 13.24
N TRP A 333 13.66 -9.19 12.64
CA TRP A 333 14.63 -9.81 11.75
C TRP A 333 14.90 -8.94 10.52
N SER A 334 16.04 -9.17 9.89
CA SER A 334 16.41 -8.58 8.59
C SER A 334 17.34 -9.57 7.90
N LEU A 335 17.17 -9.72 6.60
CA LEU A 335 18.06 -10.56 5.80
C LEU A 335 19.25 -9.74 5.28
N SER A 336 20.32 -10.44 4.89
CA SER A 336 21.49 -9.82 4.26
C SER A 336 21.23 -9.57 2.78
N ASN A 337 21.60 -8.39 2.28
CA ASN A 337 21.64 -8.11 0.84
C ASN A 337 22.92 -8.66 0.16
N LYS A 338 23.79 -9.37 0.88
CA LYS A 338 24.98 -9.99 0.28
C LYS A 338 24.62 -11.31 -0.42
N PRO A 339 25.27 -11.67 -1.53
CA PRO A 339 25.16 -13.01 -2.13
C PRO A 339 25.51 -14.10 -1.11
N GLU A 340 24.85 -15.26 -1.16
CA GLU A 340 25.14 -16.39 -0.25
C GLU A 340 26.38 -17.18 -0.70
N SER A 341 26.55 -17.35 -2.02
CA SER A 341 27.70 -18.02 -2.62
C SER A 341 28.01 -17.45 -4.01
N VAL A 342 29.21 -17.71 -4.51
CA VAL A 342 29.52 -17.54 -5.93
C VAL A 342 29.25 -18.88 -6.59
N SER A 343 28.32 -18.94 -7.55
CA SER A 343 28.06 -20.17 -8.33
C SER A 343 29.33 -20.56 -9.07
N GLU A 344 29.91 -21.71 -8.75
CA GLU A 344 31.05 -22.28 -9.48
C GLU A 344 30.60 -23.07 -10.72
N GLY A 345 29.33 -23.48 -10.77
CA GLY A 345 28.70 -24.16 -11.90
C GLY A 345 28.02 -23.21 -12.89
N VAL A 346 27.83 -23.67 -14.12
CA VAL A 346 27.24 -22.87 -15.23
C VAL A 346 25.71 -22.99 -15.20
N ASN A 347 25.16 -24.13 -14.77
CA ASN A 347 23.72 -24.34 -14.67
C ASN A 347 23.37 -25.37 -13.57
N PRO A 348 22.96 -24.93 -12.37
CA PRO A 348 22.76 -25.82 -11.23
C PRO A 348 21.68 -26.89 -11.49
N TYR A 349 20.56 -26.54 -12.15
CA TYR A 349 19.48 -27.49 -12.44
C TYR A 349 19.89 -28.60 -13.42
N ARG A 350 20.69 -28.24 -14.44
CA ARG A 350 21.25 -29.23 -15.38
C ARG A 350 22.21 -30.16 -14.66
N GLU A 351 23.13 -29.56 -13.90
CA GLU A 351 24.18 -30.28 -13.20
C GLU A 351 23.60 -31.29 -12.21
N GLU A 352 22.68 -30.86 -11.35
CA GLU A 352 21.96 -31.74 -10.42
C GLU A 352 21.18 -32.86 -11.15
N TYR A 353 20.48 -32.52 -12.24
CA TYR A 353 19.75 -33.51 -13.02
C TYR A 353 20.68 -34.58 -13.62
N LEU A 354 21.80 -34.17 -14.22
CA LEU A 354 22.76 -35.09 -14.83
C LEU A 354 23.46 -35.94 -13.77
N ASP A 355 23.87 -35.36 -12.64
CA ASP A 355 24.51 -36.11 -11.56
C ASP A 355 23.57 -37.17 -10.98
N LYS A 356 22.27 -36.85 -10.87
CA LYS A 356 21.23 -37.76 -10.37
C LYS A 356 20.82 -38.84 -11.37
N LYS A 357 20.68 -38.51 -12.66
CA LYS A 357 20.14 -39.41 -13.70
C LYS A 357 21.21 -40.16 -14.49
N TYR A 358 22.39 -39.58 -14.63
CA TYR A 358 23.49 -40.11 -15.43
C TYR A 358 24.84 -39.93 -14.71
N PRO A 359 25.06 -40.63 -13.58
CA PRO A 359 26.29 -40.48 -12.80
C PRO A 359 27.54 -40.65 -13.67
N GLY A 360 28.47 -39.69 -13.59
CA GLY A 360 29.73 -39.71 -14.34
C GLY A 360 29.65 -39.22 -15.80
N ILE A 361 28.46 -38.90 -16.34
CA ILE A 361 28.33 -38.38 -17.71
C ILE A 361 29.12 -37.07 -17.93
N ARG A 362 29.35 -36.32 -16.86
CA ARG A 362 30.03 -35.03 -16.85
C ARG A 362 31.56 -35.12 -16.69
N LYS A 363 32.15 -36.32 -16.61
CA LYS A 363 33.58 -36.55 -16.26
C LYS A 363 34.58 -35.73 -17.09
N ASN A 364 34.25 -35.37 -18.32
CA ASN A 364 35.13 -34.64 -19.25
C ASN A 364 34.54 -33.30 -19.76
N GLU A 365 33.49 -32.74 -19.15
CA GLU A 365 32.87 -31.50 -19.64
C GLU A 365 33.75 -30.27 -19.40
N TYR A 366 33.67 -29.69 -18.21
CA TYR A 366 34.48 -28.56 -17.76
C TYR A 366 34.92 -28.87 -16.34
N LYS A 367 36.17 -28.56 -16.02
CA LYS A 367 36.67 -28.67 -14.65
C LYS A 367 36.32 -27.36 -13.94
N ILE A 368 35.69 -27.46 -12.78
CA ILE A 368 35.60 -26.34 -11.86
C ILE A 368 37.03 -26.05 -11.42
N THR A 369 37.61 -24.94 -11.87
CA THR A 369 38.85 -24.43 -11.27
C THR A 369 38.49 -23.88 -9.90
N GLU A 370 38.74 -24.67 -8.85
CA GLU A 370 38.73 -24.19 -7.47
C GLU A 370 39.67 -22.97 -7.37
N LYS A 371 39.19 -21.88 -6.75
CA LYS A 371 39.96 -20.65 -6.54
C LYS A 371 40.25 -20.41 -5.06
#